data_AF-A0A916CCU5-F1
#
_entry.id   AF-A0A916CCU5-F1
#
_cell.length_a   1.000
_cell.length_b   1.000
_cell.length_c   1.000
_cell.angle_alpha   90.00
_cell.angle_beta   90.00
_cell.angle_gamma   90.00
#
_symmetry.space_group_name_H-M   'P 1'
#
loop_
_entity.id
_entity.type
_entity.pdbx_description
1 polymer ?
#
loop_
_entity_poly.entity_id
_entity_poly.type
_entity_poly.pdbx_seq_one_letter_code
_entity_poly.pdbx_strand_id
1 'polypeptide(L)'
;MNKIEKIFGTKKSVFGMIHLAPLPGSPRYAGNMVPVLERALRDAEALHNAGVDALIVENFNDDPFFAETVDPETVAAMTLASQAVGAATHLPLGINVLRNSWRAAIGIAAVVGAKFIRINILTDALVTDQGIIQGCAAQLVRQRKMLGADDVMIFADVESKHAAPLVARPRAVVAGDMVERGGADGIIVSGLTSADPPNVAHIKELRGALPETPLIIGSGMSLQTVEFLKYADATVFGFGAKPNLKAPVDKEMAMRFMDAVRKLREQIS
;
A
#
# COMPACT_ATOMS: atom_id res chain seq x y z
N MET A 1 -5.22 19.88 -10.29
CA MET A 1 -4.32 18.86 -9.72
C MET A 1 -5.09 18.05 -8.71
N ASN A 2 -5.17 16.73 -8.90
CA ASN A 2 -5.81 15.82 -7.93
C ASN A 2 -4.96 15.74 -6.63
N LYS A 3 -5.50 15.16 -5.55
CA LYS A 3 -4.79 15.05 -4.25
C LYS A 3 -3.43 14.34 -4.36
N ILE A 4 -3.32 13.34 -5.24
CA ILE A 4 -2.09 12.56 -5.48
C ILE A 4 -1.00 13.45 -6.11
N GLU A 5 -1.31 14.17 -7.17
CA GLU A 5 -0.36 15.08 -7.85
C GLU A 5 0.19 16.14 -6.90
N LYS A 6 -0.64 16.66 -5.99
CA LYS A 6 -0.20 17.65 -4.99
C LYS A 6 0.82 17.09 -4.01
N ILE A 7 0.74 15.80 -3.68
CA ILE A 7 1.56 15.17 -2.63
C ILE A 7 2.82 14.54 -3.21
N PHE A 8 2.70 13.87 -4.35
CA PHE A 8 3.79 13.13 -4.99
C PHE A 8 4.42 13.89 -6.16
N GLY A 9 3.92 15.09 -6.49
CA GLY A 9 4.50 15.99 -7.48
C GLY A 9 4.36 15.52 -8.94
N THR A 10 3.59 14.46 -9.20
CA THR A 10 3.46 13.88 -10.54
C THR A 10 2.10 13.23 -10.77
N LYS A 11 1.71 13.11 -12.04
CA LYS A 11 0.55 12.30 -12.44
C LYS A 11 0.93 10.82 -12.45
N LYS A 12 -0.05 9.94 -12.26
CA LYS A 12 0.13 8.49 -12.44
C LYS A 12 1.26 7.94 -11.55
N SER A 13 1.23 8.28 -10.25
CA SER A 13 2.31 7.97 -9.31
C SER A 13 2.52 6.47 -9.13
N VAL A 14 3.76 6.07 -8.87
CA VAL A 14 4.17 4.68 -8.64
C VAL A 14 4.71 4.57 -7.22
N PHE A 15 4.08 3.74 -6.42
CA PHE A 15 4.45 3.47 -5.04
C PHE A 15 5.22 2.14 -4.98
N GLY A 16 6.53 2.20 -4.84
CA GLY A 16 7.40 1.03 -4.76
C GLY A 16 7.22 0.28 -3.45
N MET A 17 6.97 -1.03 -3.51
CA MET A 17 6.69 -1.84 -2.33
C MET A 17 7.95 -2.50 -1.77
N ILE A 18 8.25 -2.22 -0.50
CA ILE A 18 9.32 -2.81 0.29
C ILE A 18 8.71 -3.85 1.22
N HIS A 19 8.82 -5.12 0.83
CA HIS A 19 8.49 -6.26 1.68
C HIS A 19 9.63 -6.53 2.65
N LEU A 20 9.44 -6.24 3.93
CA LEU A 20 10.43 -6.54 4.95
C LEU A 20 10.64 -8.06 5.09
N ALA A 21 11.85 -8.45 5.47
CA ALA A 21 12.12 -9.79 5.99
C ALA A 21 11.36 -10.00 7.32
N PRO A 22 11.18 -11.25 7.79
CA PRO A 22 10.46 -11.53 9.03
C PRO A 22 10.98 -10.65 10.20
N LEU A 23 10.07 -10.04 10.94
CA LEU A 23 10.34 -9.12 12.03
C LEU A 23 10.30 -9.81 13.40
N PRO A 24 10.86 -9.21 14.47
CA PRO A 24 10.58 -9.61 15.84
C PRO A 24 9.08 -9.89 16.06
N GLY A 25 8.77 -11.02 16.70
CA GLY A 25 7.41 -11.55 16.87
C GLY A 25 6.97 -12.53 15.76
N SER A 26 7.55 -12.45 14.55
CA SER A 26 7.25 -13.40 13.49
C SER A 26 7.88 -14.78 13.76
N PRO A 27 7.20 -15.90 13.43
CA PRO A 27 7.74 -17.25 13.59
C PRO A 27 9.04 -17.53 12.82
N ARG A 28 9.37 -16.71 11.81
CA ARG A 28 10.57 -16.89 10.97
C ARG A 28 11.65 -15.85 11.21
N TYR A 29 11.52 -15.05 12.27
CA TYR A 29 12.55 -14.09 12.62
C TYR A 29 13.87 -14.77 12.99
N ALA A 30 14.96 -14.36 12.35
CA ALA A 30 16.29 -14.92 12.58
C ALA A 30 17.02 -14.33 13.81
N GLY A 31 16.34 -13.53 14.65
CA GLY A 31 16.91 -12.98 15.87
C GLY A 31 17.78 -11.73 15.69
N ASN A 32 17.88 -11.16 14.47
CA ASN A 32 18.70 -9.99 14.21
C ASN A 32 18.01 -9.01 13.24
N MET A 33 17.90 -7.74 13.64
CA MET A 33 17.33 -6.67 12.80
C MET A 33 18.29 -6.17 11.71
N VAL A 34 19.60 -6.35 11.85
CA VAL A 34 20.58 -5.82 10.88
C VAL A 34 20.33 -6.34 9.46
N PRO A 35 20.17 -7.66 9.21
CA PRO A 35 19.88 -8.16 7.86
C PRO A 35 18.52 -7.69 7.32
N VAL A 36 17.54 -7.45 8.19
CA VAL A 36 16.23 -6.91 7.82
C VAL A 36 16.38 -5.49 7.25
N LEU A 37 17.13 -4.64 7.97
CA LEU A 37 17.40 -3.27 7.56
C LEU A 37 18.26 -3.20 6.30
N GLU A 38 19.33 -4.00 6.21
CA GLU A 38 20.18 -4.06 5.02
C GLU A 38 19.39 -4.44 3.76
N ARG A 39 18.48 -5.41 3.88
CA ARG A 39 17.60 -5.79 2.77
C ARG A 39 16.63 -4.66 2.41
N ALA A 40 15.98 -4.06 3.41
CA ALA A 40 15.02 -2.98 3.19
C ALA A 40 15.68 -1.77 2.49
N LEU A 41 16.89 -1.40 2.91
CA LEU A 41 17.67 -0.32 2.31
C LEU A 41 18.10 -0.65 0.88
N ARG A 42 18.52 -1.89 0.61
CA ARG A 42 18.85 -2.33 -0.75
C ARG A 42 17.64 -2.25 -1.69
N ASP A 43 16.49 -2.74 -1.24
CA ASP A 43 15.25 -2.68 -2.03
C ASP A 43 14.82 -1.21 -2.25
N ALA A 44 14.93 -0.37 -1.22
CA ALA A 44 14.61 1.06 -1.30
C ALA A 44 15.52 1.80 -2.29
N GLU A 45 16.83 1.54 -2.25
CA GLU A 45 17.80 2.14 -3.18
C GLU A 45 17.53 1.71 -4.63
N ALA A 46 17.20 0.44 -4.86
CA ALA A 46 16.85 -0.05 -6.19
C ALA A 46 15.60 0.65 -6.76
N LEU A 47 14.56 0.79 -5.94
CA LEU A 47 13.32 1.49 -6.32
C LEU A 47 13.54 3.00 -6.51
N HIS A 48 14.28 3.64 -5.61
CA HIS A 48 14.64 5.06 -5.71
C HIS A 48 15.40 5.34 -7.01
N ASN A 49 16.43 4.54 -7.31
CA ASN A 49 17.20 4.67 -8.55
C ASN A 49 16.39 4.40 -9.82
N ALA A 50 15.31 3.61 -9.74
CA ALA A 50 14.38 3.42 -10.85
C ALA A 50 13.48 4.65 -11.08
N GLY A 51 13.35 5.52 -10.06
CA GLY A 51 12.55 6.74 -10.11
C GLY A 51 11.10 6.54 -9.68
N VAL A 52 10.81 5.63 -8.75
CA VAL A 52 9.47 5.56 -8.13
C VAL A 52 9.18 6.84 -7.34
N ASP A 53 7.89 7.20 -7.20
CA ASP A 53 7.51 8.50 -6.64
C ASP A 53 7.22 8.44 -5.13
N ALA A 54 7.00 7.24 -4.59
CA ALA A 54 6.89 6.97 -3.15
C ALA A 54 7.27 5.52 -2.84
N LEU A 55 7.44 5.21 -1.55
CA LEU A 55 7.73 3.87 -1.07
C LEU A 55 6.66 3.41 -0.07
N ILE A 56 6.33 2.12 -0.04
CA ILE A 56 5.49 1.50 0.98
C ILE A 56 6.33 0.49 1.74
N VAL A 57 6.38 0.60 3.07
CA VAL A 57 7.02 -0.39 3.94
C VAL A 57 5.94 -1.32 4.50
N GLU A 58 6.11 -2.63 4.29
CA GLU A 58 5.13 -3.65 4.66
C GLU A 58 5.79 -4.87 5.34
N ASN A 59 5.17 -5.39 6.39
CA ASN A 59 5.61 -6.59 7.10
C ASN A 59 5.21 -7.90 6.39
N PHE A 60 5.32 -7.94 5.06
CA PHE A 60 4.78 -8.99 4.20
C PHE A 60 5.23 -10.42 4.55
N ASN A 61 6.44 -10.60 5.11
CA ASN A 61 6.98 -11.92 5.44
C ASN A 61 6.76 -12.33 6.91
N ASP A 62 5.89 -11.65 7.65
CA ASP A 62 5.58 -11.99 9.04
C ASP A 62 4.60 -13.16 9.21
N ASP A 63 4.04 -13.70 8.11
CA ASP A 63 2.98 -14.70 8.17
C ASP A 63 3.32 -15.94 9.05
N PRO A 64 2.32 -16.53 9.74
CA PRO A 64 0.92 -16.10 9.85
C PRO A 64 0.75 -14.75 10.56
N PHE A 65 -0.15 -13.90 10.05
CA PHE A 65 -0.36 -12.56 10.58
C PHE A 65 -1.28 -12.55 11.81
N PHE A 66 -1.28 -11.45 12.55
CA PHE A 66 -2.39 -11.08 13.43
C PHE A 66 -3.52 -10.47 12.61
N ALA A 67 -4.77 -10.69 13.02
CA ALA A 67 -5.94 -10.16 12.30
C ALA A 67 -5.98 -8.62 12.37
N GLU A 68 -5.79 -8.05 13.57
CA GLU A 68 -5.99 -6.61 13.81
C GLU A 68 -4.93 -5.90 14.64
N THR A 69 -4.15 -6.58 15.46
CA THR A 69 -3.17 -5.90 16.32
C THR A 69 -1.92 -6.74 16.40
N VAL A 70 -0.82 -6.16 15.95
CA VAL A 70 0.53 -6.73 16.09
C VAL A 70 1.10 -6.36 17.44
N ASP A 71 2.06 -7.15 17.91
CA ASP A 71 2.74 -6.91 19.17
C ASP A 71 3.73 -5.72 19.10
N PRO A 72 4.14 -5.14 20.25
CA PRO A 72 4.97 -3.95 20.29
C PRO A 72 6.30 -4.08 19.54
N GLU A 73 6.91 -5.26 19.52
CA GLU A 73 8.17 -5.51 18.82
C GLU A 73 8.04 -5.39 17.30
N THR A 74 6.90 -5.77 16.72
CA THR A 74 6.61 -5.57 15.29
C THR A 74 6.44 -4.08 14.99
N VAL A 75 5.77 -3.33 15.88
CA VAL A 75 5.63 -1.87 15.75
C VAL A 75 7.00 -1.18 15.80
N ALA A 76 7.84 -1.57 16.76
CA ALA A 76 9.19 -1.03 16.91
C ALA A 76 10.06 -1.33 15.68
N ALA A 77 10.03 -2.56 15.18
CA ALA A 77 10.79 -2.98 14.02
C ALA A 77 10.34 -2.29 12.73
N MET A 78 9.02 -2.17 12.50
CA MET A 78 8.47 -1.41 11.38
C MET A 78 8.84 0.08 11.45
N THR A 79 8.82 0.68 12.65
CA THR A 79 9.22 2.08 12.85
C THR A 79 10.69 2.27 12.49
N LEU A 80 11.57 1.40 12.99
CA LEU A 80 13.01 1.45 12.73
C LEU A 80 13.32 1.30 11.22
N ALA A 81 12.69 0.32 10.57
CA ALA A 81 12.86 0.10 9.13
C ALA A 81 12.35 1.28 8.30
N SER A 82 11.18 1.81 8.64
CA SER A 82 10.58 2.96 7.92
C SER A 82 11.44 4.21 8.08
N GLN A 83 11.94 4.48 9.28
CA GLN A 83 12.84 5.62 9.53
C GLN A 83 14.14 5.49 8.71
N ALA A 84 14.75 4.31 8.68
CA ALA A 84 15.97 4.06 7.92
C ALA A 84 15.75 4.24 6.41
N VAL A 85 14.67 3.67 5.86
CA VAL A 85 14.30 3.82 4.44
C VAL A 85 14.02 5.28 4.07
N GLY A 86 13.28 6.01 4.90
CA GLY A 86 12.98 7.42 4.69
C GLY A 86 14.24 8.29 4.70
N ALA A 87 15.14 8.05 5.65
CA ALA A 87 16.42 8.76 5.74
C ALA A 87 17.34 8.50 4.53
N ALA A 88 17.31 7.29 3.98
CA ALA A 88 18.19 6.91 2.86
C ALA A 88 17.71 7.44 1.49
N THR A 89 16.40 7.64 1.31
CA THR A 89 15.82 7.95 -0.01
C THR A 89 15.16 9.32 -0.12
N HIS A 90 14.75 9.92 1.00
CA HIS A 90 13.95 11.14 1.07
C HIS A 90 12.62 11.11 0.28
N LEU A 91 12.20 9.94 -0.20
CA LEU A 91 10.93 9.77 -0.88
C LEU A 91 9.77 9.76 0.14
N PRO A 92 8.57 10.21 -0.24
CA PRO A 92 7.36 10.02 0.54
C PRO A 92 7.18 8.54 0.92
N LEU A 93 6.87 8.28 2.20
CA LEU A 93 6.62 6.94 2.70
C LEU A 93 5.13 6.67 2.92
N GLY A 94 4.75 5.41 2.72
CA GLY A 94 3.51 4.82 3.15
C GLY A 94 3.75 3.63 4.07
N ILE A 95 2.83 3.39 5.01
CA ILE A 95 2.91 2.26 5.94
C ILE A 95 1.76 1.28 5.69
N ASN A 96 2.07 -0.01 5.56
CA ASN A 96 1.09 -1.09 5.57
C ASN A 96 1.48 -2.11 6.65
N VAL A 97 0.62 -2.33 7.65
CA VAL A 97 0.83 -3.36 8.66
C VAL A 97 -0.25 -4.43 8.54
N LEU A 98 0.13 -5.58 8.01
CA LEU A 98 -0.75 -6.72 7.78
C LEU A 98 -1.13 -7.42 9.11
N ARG A 99 -2.34 -7.99 9.22
CA ARG A 99 -3.40 -7.99 8.20
C ARG A 99 -4.20 -6.69 8.16
N ASN A 100 -4.73 -6.22 9.28
CA ASN A 100 -5.45 -4.95 9.37
C ASN A 100 -5.03 -4.15 10.61
N SER A 101 -3.72 -4.12 10.90
CA SER A 101 -3.17 -3.49 12.12
C SER A 101 -3.11 -1.97 12.01
N TRP A 102 -4.30 -1.37 11.93
CA TRP A 102 -4.51 0.04 11.63
C TRP A 102 -3.94 0.97 12.71
N ARG A 103 -3.97 0.57 14.00
CA ARG A 103 -3.37 1.35 15.11
C ARG A 103 -1.86 1.45 14.96
N ALA A 104 -1.21 0.33 14.64
CA ALA A 104 0.22 0.31 14.38
C ALA A 104 0.55 1.15 13.15
N ALA A 105 -0.19 0.97 12.05
CA ALA A 105 0.04 1.70 10.81
C ALA A 105 0.00 3.22 11.00
N ILE A 106 -1.06 3.76 11.61
CA ILE A 106 -1.18 5.21 11.84
C ILE A 106 -0.18 5.73 12.88
N GLY A 107 0.11 4.94 13.92
CA GLY A 107 1.10 5.30 14.94
C GLY A 107 2.51 5.41 14.37
N ILE A 108 2.93 4.41 13.59
CA ILE A 108 4.23 4.42 12.89
C ILE A 108 4.27 5.61 11.93
N ALA A 109 3.23 5.78 11.11
CA ALA A 109 3.16 6.86 10.12
C ALA A 109 3.31 8.25 10.75
N ALA A 110 2.64 8.50 11.87
CA ALA A 110 2.72 9.76 12.60
C ALA A 110 4.14 10.06 13.12
N VAL A 111 4.83 9.05 13.64
CA VAL A 111 6.18 9.22 14.22
C VAL A 111 7.26 9.38 13.15
N VAL A 112 7.20 8.60 12.06
CA VAL A 112 8.21 8.64 10.99
C VAL A 112 7.93 9.71 9.92
N GLY A 113 6.83 10.44 10.04
CA GLY A 113 6.44 11.47 9.06
C GLY A 113 5.99 10.92 7.70
N ALA A 114 5.40 9.71 7.68
CA ALA A 114 4.86 9.12 6.46
C ALA A 114 3.68 9.96 5.91
N LYS A 115 3.40 9.82 4.61
CA LYS A 115 2.34 10.59 3.91
C LYS A 115 1.03 9.83 3.78
N PHE A 116 1.06 8.51 3.94
CA PHE A 116 -0.15 7.70 3.86
C PHE A 116 -0.01 6.39 4.62
N ILE A 117 -1.15 5.78 4.88
CA ILE A 117 -1.25 4.39 5.31
C ILE A 117 -2.14 3.63 4.33
N ARG A 118 -1.86 2.34 4.16
CA ARG A 118 -2.74 1.41 3.48
C ARG A 118 -3.48 0.57 4.50
N ILE A 119 -4.81 0.55 4.39
CA ILE A 119 -5.71 -0.21 5.26
C ILE A 119 -6.46 -1.22 4.40
N ASN A 120 -6.29 -2.50 4.74
CA ASN A 120 -6.89 -3.58 3.97
C ASN A 120 -8.40 -3.70 4.21
N ILE A 121 -8.88 -3.35 5.42
CA ILE A 121 -10.30 -3.39 5.78
C ILE A 121 -10.65 -2.13 6.58
N LEU A 122 -11.05 -1.07 5.87
CA LEU A 122 -11.45 0.20 6.49
C LEU A 122 -12.91 0.15 6.95
N THR A 123 -13.79 -0.38 6.11
CA THR A 123 -15.23 -0.57 6.37
C THR A 123 -15.63 -2.01 6.06
N ASP A 124 -16.92 -2.33 6.29
CA ASP A 124 -17.51 -3.67 6.14
C ASP A 124 -16.91 -4.74 7.07
N ALA A 125 -17.36 -5.98 6.88
CA ALA A 125 -16.81 -7.17 7.52
C ALA A 125 -16.42 -8.15 6.42
N LEU A 126 -15.17 -8.62 6.45
CA LEU A 126 -14.66 -9.58 5.47
C LEU A 126 -14.31 -10.89 6.17
N VAL A 127 -14.61 -11.99 5.50
CA VAL A 127 -14.15 -13.33 5.85
C VAL A 127 -12.78 -13.54 5.22
N THR A 128 -11.80 -13.88 6.05
CA THR A 128 -10.39 -14.09 5.68
C THR A 128 -9.92 -15.47 6.13
N ASP A 129 -8.65 -15.80 5.84
CA ASP A 129 -7.96 -16.96 6.42
C ASP A 129 -7.79 -16.90 7.95
N GLN A 130 -8.06 -15.73 8.56
CA GLN A 130 -8.00 -15.48 10.01
C GLN A 130 -9.40 -15.31 10.63
N GLY A 131 -10.46 -15.65 9.89
CA GLY A 131 -11.84 -15.44 10.31
C GLY A 131 -12.41 -14.09 9.88
N ILE A 132 -13.41 -13.60 10.60
CA ILE A 132 -14.08 -12.32 10.29
C ILE A 132 -13.24 -11.17 10.83
N ILE A 133 -12.88 -10.23 9.96
CA ILE A 133 -12.23 -8.97 10.33
C ILE A 133 -13.20 -7.83 10.01
N GLN A 134 -13.34 -6.90 10.96
CA GLN A 134 -14.28 -5.77 10.86
C GLN A 134 -13.55 -4.46 10.54
N GLY A 135 -14.26 -3.56 9.86
CA GLY A 135 -13.79 -2.22 9.55
C GLY A 135 -13.46 -1.40 10.80
N CYS A 136 -12.41 -0.58 10.67
CA CYS A 136 -11.84 0.23 11.75
C CYS A 136 -12.03 1.74 11.58
N ALA A 137 -12.78 2.18 10.56
CA ALA A 137 -12.90 3.58 10.14
C ALA A 137 -13.10 4.56 11.30
N ALA A 138 -14.12 4.32 12.13
CA ALA A 138 -14.48 5.22 13.22
C ALA A 138 -13.33 5.44 14.22
N GLN A 139 -12.63 4.38 14.59
CA GLN A 139 -11.51 4.47 15.51
C GLN A 139 -10.27 5.05 14.82
N LEU A 140 -10.00 4.65 13.57
CA LEU A 140 -8.85 5.11 12.80
C LEU A 140 -8.87 6.62 12.56
N VAL A 141 -9.99 7.20 12.11
CA VAL A 141 -10.05 8.64 11.83
C VAL A 141 -9.90 9.49 13.10
N ARG A 142 -10.39 8.99 14.24
CA ARG A 142 -10.20 9.64 15.56
C ARG A 142 -8.76 9.52 16.03
N GLN A 143 -8.14 8.35 15.85
CA GLN A 143 -6.74 8.13 16.18
C GLN A 143 -5.83 9.03 15.33
N ARG A 144 -6.09 9.13 14.02
CA ARG A 144 -5.40 10.06 13.12
C ARG A 144 -5.44 11.49 13.66
N LYS A 145 -6.62 11.95 14.08
CA LYS A 145 -6.77 13.29 14.64
C LYS A 145 -6.03 13.45 15.97
N MET A 146 -6.15 12.47 16.87
CA MET A 146 -5.53 12.50 18.20
C MET A 146 -4.00 12.55 18.12
N LEU A 147 -3.40 11.90 17.12
CA LEU A 147 -1.96 11.91 16.88
C LEU A 147 -1.47 13.17 16.13
N GLY A 148 -2.36 14.11 15.76
CA GLY A 148 -2.01 15.25 14.91
C GLY A 148 -1.59 14.84 13.50
N ALA A 149 -2.00 13.65 13.04
CA ALA A 149 -1.62 13.07 11.77
C ALA A 149 -2.63 13.42 10.65
N ASP A 150 -3.21 14.62 10.68
CA ASP A 150 -4.24 15.08 9.72
C ASP A 150 -3.74 14.98 8.26
N ASP A 151 -2.43 15.13 8.04
CA ASP A 151 -1.78 15.04 6.72
C ASP A 151 -1.45 13.61 6.26
N VAL A 152 -1.73 12.59 7.10
CA VAL A 152 -1.55 11.18 6.73
C VAL A 152 -2.81 10.66 6.04
N MET A 153 -2.72 10.41 4.74
CA MET A 153 -3.84 9.89 3.95
C MET A 153 -4.17 8.44 4.31
N ILE A 154 -5.46 8.12 4.28
CA ILE A 154 -5.95 6.75 4.45
C ILE A 154 -6.31 6.18 3.08
N PHE A 155 -5.49 5.26 2.55
CA PHE A 155 -5.82 4.52 1.34
C PHE A 155 -6.44 3.16 1.71
N ALA A 156 -7.69 2.95 1.30
CA ALA A 156 -8.47 1.77 1.68
C ALA A 156 -8.61 0.81 0.51
N ASP A 157 -8.33 -0.48 0.73
CA ASP A 157 -8.66 -1.52 -0.24
C ASP A 157 -10.19 -1.71 -0.27
N VAL A 158 -10.83 -1.52 -1.44
CA VAL A 158 -12.27 -1.81 -1.63
C VAL A 158 -12.54 -3.32 -1.64
N GLU A 159 -11.57 -4.08 -2.12
CA GLU A 159 -11.56 -5.54 -2.14
C GLU A 159 -10.17 -5.96 -1.66
N SER A 160 -10.11 -6.65 -0.52
CA SER A 160 -8.85 -7.17 0.00
C SER A 160 -8.54 -8.53 -0.64
N LYS A 161 -7.28 -8.72 -1.02
CA LYS A 161 -6.74 -10.04 -1.40
C LYS A 161 -6.98 -11.03 -0.26
N HIS A 162 -7.15 -12.31 -0.61
CA HIS A 162 -7.37 -13.39 0.35
C HIS A 162 -8.57 -13.18 1.30
N ALA A 163 -9.54 -12.38 0.87
CA ALA A 163 -10.72 -12.05 1.66
C ALA A 163 -11.96 -11.97 0.76
N ALA A 164 -13.13 -12.20 1.35
CA ALA A 164 -14.42 -12.00 0.70
C ALA A 164 -15.34 -11.21 1.64
N PRO A 165 -16.23 -10.35 1.12
CA PRO A 165 -17.20 -9.66 1.97
C PRO A 165 -18.14 -10.68 2.62
N LEU A 166 -18.47 -10.47 3.89
CA LEU A 166 -19.43 -11.31 4.62
C LEU A 166 -20.81 -11.32 3.93
N VAL A 167 -21.19 -10.19 3.34
CA VAL A 167 -22.37 -10.05 2.50
C VAL A 167 -21.99 -9.26 1.26
N ALA A 168 -22.28 -9.79 0.07
CA ALA A 168 -21.98 -9.12 -1.19
C ALA A 168 -22.78 -7.81 -1.32
N ARG A 169 -22.07 -6.74 -1.65
CA ARG A 169 -22.63 -5.41 -1.94
C ARG A 169 -22.01 -4.89 -3.24
N PRO A 170 -22.71 -4.01 -4.00
CA PRO A 170 -22.13 -3.42 -5.20
C PRO A 170 -20.85 -2.65 -4.87
N ARG A 171 -19.78 -2.89 -5.63
CA ARG A 171 -18.44 -2.33 -5.39
C ARG A 171 -18.45 -0.81 -5.35
N ALA A 172 -19.14 -0.17 -6.29
CA ALA A 172 -19.30 1.28 -6.31
C ALA A 172 -19.94 1.83 -5.02
N VAL A 173 -20.92 1.12 -4.45
CA VAL A 173 -21.59 1.53 -3.20
C VAL A 173 -20.63 1.39 -2.01
N VAL A 174 -19.91 0.27 -1.92
CA VAL A 174 -18.90 0.05 -0.86
C VAL A 174 -17.81 1.12 -0.92
N ALA A 175 -17.28 1.41 -2.11
CA ALA A 175 -16.25 2.43 -2.28
C ALA A 175 -16.78 3.84 -1.91
N GLY A 176 -18.02 4.17 -2.29
CA GLY A 176 -18.68 5.40 -1.86
C GLY A 176 -18.77 5.53 -0.35
N ASP A 177 -19.26 4.48 0.33
CA ASP A 177 -19.33 4.46 1.80
C ASP A 177 -17.95 4.57 2.46
N MET A 178 -16.91 3.93 1.91
CA MET A 178 -15.53 4.04 2.41
C MET A 178 -15.03 5.50 2.39
N VAL A 179 -15.33 6.25 1.33
CA VAL A 179 -14.93 7.65 1.20
C VAL A 179 -15.81 8.54 2.08
N GLU A 180 -17.13 8.52 1.88
CA GLU A 180 -18.06 9.48 2.47
C GLU A 180 -18.26 9.25 3.98
N ARG A 181 -18.28 7.99 4.42
CA ARG A 181 -18.56 7.61 5.81
C ARG A 181 -17.34 7.05 6.52
N GLY A 182 -16.48 6.35 5.79
CA GLY A 182 -15.27 5.73 6.31
C GLY A 182 -14.08 6.68 6.46
N GLY A 183 -14.10 7.83 5.77
CA GLY A 183 -13.02 8.80 5.79
C GLY A 183 -11.78 8.39 5.00
N ALA A 184 -11.93 7.51 4.00
CA ALA A 184 -10.86 7.19 3.06
C ALA A 184 -10.48 8.42 2.23
N ASP A 185 -9.18 8.65 2.07
CA ASP A 185 -8.63 9.67 1.18
C ASP A 185 -8.40 9.15 -0.24
N GLY A 186 -8.40 7.82 -0.41
CA GLY A 186 -8.25 7.15 -1.68
C GLY A 186 -8.66 5.68 -1.60
N ILE A 187 -9.00 5.12 -2.76
CA ILE A 187 -9.44 3.74 -2.90
C ILE A 187 -8.38 2.94 -3.66
N ILE A 188 -8.02 1.78 -3.11
CA ILE A 188 -7.16 0.80 -3.76
C ILE A 188 -8.04 -0.32 -4.32
N VAL A 189 -7.82 -0.65 -5.60
CA VAL A 189 -8.45 -1.78 -6.28
C VAL A 189 -7.39 -2.81 -6.64
N SER A 190 -7.58 -4.05 -6.20
CA SER A 190 -6.63 -5.15 -6.37
C SER A 190 -7.27 -6.33 -7.13
N GLY A 191 -6.43 -7.17 -7.72
CA GLY A 191 -6.80 -8.52 -8.14
C GLY A 191 -6.86 -9.49 -6.95
N LEU A 192 -7.09 -10.78 -7.23
CA LEU A 192 -7.27 -11.80 -6.20
C LEU A 192 -5.99 -12.09 -5.40
N THR A 193 -4.83 -12.03 -6.07
CA THR A 193 -3.51 -12.21 -5.45
C THR A 193 -2.60 -11.01 -5.74
N SER A 194 -1.39 -11.00 -5.17
CA SER A 194 -0.41 -9.94 -5.43
C SER A 194 0.13 -9.90 -6.86
N ALA A 195 0.08 -11.03 -7.58
CA ALA A 195 0.51 -11.12 -8.97
C ALA A 195 -0.59 -10.73 -9.97
N ASP A 196 -1.86 -10.80 -9.55
CA ASP A 196 -2.99 -10.54 -10.44
C ASP A 196 -3.32 -9.04 -10.49
N PRO A 197 -3.43 -8.43 -11.68
CA PRO A 197 -3.95 -7.08 -11.78
C PRO A 197 -5.47 -7.08 -11.53
N PRO A 198 -6.05 -5.96 -11.08
CA PRO A 198 -7.50 -5.82 -11.05
C PRO A 198 -8.09 -5.88 -12.46
N ASN A 199 -9.34 -6.33 -12.56
CA ASN A 199 -10.08 -6.27 -13.82
C ASN A 199 -10.27 -4.79 -14.23
N VAL A 200 -9.88 -4.44 -15.46
CA VAL A 200 -10.02 -3.07 -15.99
C VAL A 200 -11.47 -2.56 -15.91
N ALA A 201 -12.46 -3.45 -16.04
CA ALA A 201 -13.86 -3.10 -15.86
C ALA A 201 -14.15 -2.59 -14.43
N HIS A 202 -13.56 -3.21 -13.40
CA HIS A 202 -13.71 -2.76 -12.01
C HIS A 202 -13.01 -1.40 -11.78
N ILE A 203 -11.85 -1.18 -12.41
CA ILE A 203 -11.15 0.11 -12.34
C ILE A 203 -12.04 1.22 -12.95
N LYS A 204 -12.63 0.95 -14.12
CA LYS A 204 -13.52 1.91 -14.81
C LYS A 204 -14.82 2.16 -14.05
N GLU A 205 -15.41 1.11 -13.47
CA GLU A 205 -16.59 1.22 -12.62
C GLU A 205 -16.32 2.16 -11.43
N LEU A 206 -15.23 1.91 -10.69
CA LEU A 206 -14.83 2.75 -9.55
C LEU A 206 -14.51 4.18 -9.95
N ARG A 207 -13.81 4.38 -11.08
CA ARG A 207 -13.55 5.72 -11.61
C ARG A 207 -14.84 6.47 -11.93
N GLY A 208 -15.83 5.79 -12.51
CA GLY A 208 -17.13 6.38 -12.81
C GLY A 208 -17.92 6.75 -11.55
N ALA A 209 -17.88 5.89 -10.53
CA ALA A 209 -18.55 6.13 -9.25
C ALA A 209 -17.87 7.22 -8.41
N LEU A 210 -16.54 7.33 -8.48
CA LEU A 210 -15.72 8.22 -7.66
C LEU A 210 -14.77 9.06 -8.52
N PRO A 211 -15.28 10.00 -9.33
CA PRO A 211 -14.47 10.73 -10.31
C PRO A 211 -13.29 11.50 -9.69
N GLU A 212 -13.53 12.13 -8.54
CA GLU A 212 -12.56 13.00 -7.86
C GLU A 212 -11.72 12.30 -6.78
N THR A 213 -12.05 11.04 -6.46
CA THR A 213 -11.31 10.30 -5.43
C THR A 213 -10.05 9.69 -6.04
N PRO A 214 -8.88 9.80 -5.38
CA PRO A 214 -7.70 9.03 -5.72
C PRO A 214 -8.01 7.54 -5.89
N LEU A 215 -7.77 7.01 -7.08
CA LEU A 215 -7.88 5.57 -7.36
C LEU A 215 -6.48 5.00 -7.59
N ILE A 216 -6.16 3.94 -6.86
CA ILE A 216 -4.84 3.30 -6.88
C ILE A 216 -5.00 1.84 -7.28
N ILE A 217 -4.18 1.37 -8.23
CA ILE A 217 -4.10 -0.06 -8.53
C ILE A 217 -3.20 -0.74 -7.50
N GLY A 218 -3.70 -1.76 -6.80
CA GLY A 218 -3.04 -2.35 -5.63
C GLY A 218 -2.20 -3.61 -5.89
N SER A 219 -2.20 -4.14 -7.12
CA SER A 219 -1.55 -5.41 -7.45
C SER A 219 -1.31 -5.64 -8.94
N GLY A 220 -0.48 -6.64 -9.24
CA GLY A 220 -0.29 -7.17 -10.60
C GLY A 220 0.29 -6.19 -11.62
N MET A 221 0.92 -5.12 -11.16
CA MET A 221 1.62 -4.20 -12.04
C MET A 221 2.91 -4.80 -12.56
N SER A 222 3.06 -4.76 -13.87
CA SER A 222 4.24 -5.17 -14.63
C SER A 222 4.28 -4.42 -15.96
N LEU A 223 5.27 -4.72 -16.81
CA LEU A 223 5.34 -4.16 -18.17
C LEU A 223 4.10 -4.49 -19.01
N GLN A 224 3.46 -5.63 -18.75
CA GLN A 224 2.26 -6.07 -19.48
C GLN A 224 1.00 -5.32 -19.07
N THR A 225 0.97 -4.74 -17.87
CA THR A 225 -0.22 -4.10 -17.27
C THR A 225 -0.04 -2.61 -17.01
N VAL A 226 1.10 -2.02 -17.39
CA VAL A 226 1.39 -0.58 -17.25
C VAL A 226 0.29 0.31 -17.84
N GLU A 227 -0.32 -0.12 -18.95
CA GLU A 227 -1.42 0.58 -19.62
C GLU A 227 -2.65 0.77 -18.75
N PHE A 228 -2.84 -0.05 -17.71
CA PHE A 228 -4.01 0.05 -16.81
C PHE A 228 -3.96 1.33 -16.00
N LEU A 229 -2.75 1.87 -15.78
CA LEU A 229 -2.52 3.14 -15.10
C LEU A 229 -3.18 4.34 -15.81
N LYS A 230 -3.56 4.21 -17.09
CA LYS A 230 -4.40 5.21 -17.79
C LYS A 230 -5.69 5.51 -17.02
N TYR A 231 -6.26 4.50 -16.36
CA TYR A 231 -7.55 4.57 -15.67
C TYR A 231 -7.47 4.90 -14.17
N ALA A 232 -6.27 4.98 -13.60
CA ALA A 232 -6.01 5.21 -12.18
C ALA A 232 -5.09 6.43 -11.94
N ASP A 233 -5.05 6.97 -10.73
CA ASP A 233 -4.18 8.11 -10.39
C ASP A 233 -2.80 7.67 -9.92
N ALA A 234 -2.72 6.47 -9.35
CA ALA A 234 -1.47 5.87 -8.88
C ALA A 234 -1.51 4.35 -8.96
N THR A 235 -0.39 3.72 -8.65
CA THR A 235 -0.29 2.27 -8.56
C THR A 235 0.75 1.81 -7.55
N VAL A 236 0.50 0.65 -6.93
CA VAL A 236 1.46 -0.07 -6.09
C VAL A 236 2.27 -1.02 -6.95
N PHE A 237 3.60 -0.88 -6.90
CA PHE A 237 4.54 -1.65 -7.68
C PHE A 237 5.42 -2.50 -6.77
N GLY A 238 5.07 -3.79 -6.65
CA GLY A 238 5.81 -4.78 -5.88
C GLY A 238 6.16 -6.03 -6.67
N PHE A 239 5.14 -6.73 -7.19
CA PHE A 239 5.33 -7.98 -7.94
C PHE A 239 6.23 -7.83 -9.16
N GLY A 240 5.93 -6.88 -10.06
CA GLY A 240 6.71 -6.67 -11.28
C GLY A 240 8.11 -6.10 -11.06
N ALA A 241 8.48 -5.75 -9.82
CA ALA A 241 9.83 -5.30 -9.46
C ALA A 241 10.76 -6.47 -9.10
N LYS A 242 10.25 -7.71 -9.08
CA LYS A 242 10.93 -8.88 -8.52
C LYS A 242 10.73 -10.10 -9.43
N PRO A 243 11.70 -11.03 -9.51
CA PRO A 243 11.50 -12.30 -10.22
C PRO A 243 10.44 -13.18 -9.53
N ASN A 244 10.27 -13.04 -8.22
CA ASN A 244 9.17 -13.60 -7.44
C ASN A 244 8.94 -12.77 -6.16
N LEU A 245 7.79 -12.93 -5.49
CA LEU A 245 7.40 -12.10 -4.34
C LEU A 245 8.36 -12.16 -3.14
N LYS A 246 9.10 -13.26 -2.98
CA LYS A 246 10.05 -13.46 -1.86
C LYS A 246 11.46 -12.96 -2.18
N ALA A 247 11.76 -12.68 -3.44
CA ALA A 247 13.05 -12.14 -3.85
C ALA A 247 13.22 -10.67 -3.41
N PRO A 248 14.47 -10.17 -3.32
CA PRO A 248 14.76 -8.74 -3.30
C PRO A 248 14.26 -8.05 -4.57
N VAL A 249 14.14 -6.72 -4.52
CA VAL A 249 13.86 -5.90 -5.71
C VAL A 249 14.99 -6.05 -6.73
N ASP A 250 14.61 -6.32 -7.98
CA ASP A 250 15.50 -6.29 -9.12
C ASP A 250 15.50 -4.87 -9.72
N LYS A 251 16.66 -4.21 -9.65
CA LYS A 251 16.84 -2.84 -10.14
C LYS A 251 16.51 -2.71 -11.62
N GLU A 252 16.88 -3.68 -12.44
CA GLU A 252 16.69 -3.61 -13.89
C GLU A 252 15.22 -3.78 -14.28
N MET A 253 14.51 -4.69 -13.61
CA MET A 253 13.06 -4.84 -13.75
C MET A 253 12.33 -3.55 -13.34
N ALA A 254 12.73 -2.94 -12.23
CA ALA A 254 12.14 -1.69 -11.77
C ALA A 254 12.39 -0.53 -12.75
N MET A 255 13.62 -0.38 -13.25
CA MET A 255 13.98 0.66 -14.23
C MET A 255 13.15 0.52 -15.52
N ARG A 256 13.05 -0.69 -16.08
CA ARG A 256 12.26 -0.94 -17.30
C ARG A 256 10.79 -0.59 -17.10
N PHE A 257 10.21 -0.92 -15.94
CA PHE A 257 8.83 -0.53 -15.62
C PHE A 257 8.67 0.99 -15.57
N MET A 258 9.58 1.69 -14.88
CA MET A 258 9.53 3.15 -14.79
C MET A 258 9.77 3.86 -16.13
N ASP A 259 10.58 3.29 -17.04
CA ASP A 259 10.69 3.77 -18.42
C ASP A 259 9.36 3.71 -19.16
N ALA A 260 8.61 2.61 -19.00
CA ALA A 260 7.29 2.47 -19.59
C ALA A 260 6.29 3.47 -18.98
N VAL A 261 6.34 3.69 -17.66
CA VAL A 261 5.51 4.70 -16.97
C VAL A 261 5.84 6.12 -17.44
N ARG A 262 7.11 6.47 -17.65
CA ARG A 262 7.50 7.78 -18.19
C ARG A 262 6.89 8.03 -19.57
N LYS A 263 7.02 7.07 -20.49
CA LYS A 263 6.39 7.14 -21.82
C LYS A 263 4.87 7.27 -21.73
N LEU A 264 4.24 6.53 -20.80
CA LEU A 264 2.80 6.60 -20.55
C LEU A 264 2.37 7.98 -20.04
N ARG A 265 3.14 8.59 -19.13
CA ARG A 265 2.90 9.95 -18.62
C ARG A 265 2.96 10.99 -19.75
N GLU A 266 3.93 10.87 -20.65
CA GLU A 266 4.07 11.76 -21.82
C GLU A 266 2.87 11.66 -22.79
N GLN A 267 2.27 10.49 -22.95
CA GLN A 267 1.11 10.28 -23.83
C GLN A 267 -0.22 10.84 -23.30
N ILE A 268 -0.34 11.02 -21.98
CA ILE A 268 -1.59 11.42 -21.30
C ILE A 268 -1.49 12.85 -20.76
N SER A 269 -0.30 13.46 -20.83
CA SER A 269 -0.08 14.87 -20.45
C SER A 269 -0.69 15.81 -21.49
#